data_AF-A0A5A8CYA0-F1
#
_entry.id   AF-A0A5A8CYA0-F1
#
_cell.length_a   1.000
_cell.length_b   1.000
_cell.length_c   1.000
_cell.angle_alpha   90.00
_cell.angle_beta   90.00
_cell.angle_gamma   90.00
#
_symmetry.space_group_name_H-M   'P 1'
#
loop_
_entity.id
_entity.type
_entity.pdbx_description
1 polymer ?
#
loop_
_entity_poly.entity_id
_entity_poly.type
_entity_poly.pdbx_seq_one_letter_code
_entity_poly.pdbx_strand_id
1 'polypeptide(L)'
;MGDNLDLLDGKSTVYLDKRDKVGKLYGATEHRVERPEDLLPVFAAANSRTTCATGAHDASSRSHCFVVLTLWRLLPEGGVRMSRFQFADLAGSERQSDSTGGEGSAADQMRKVFEGLVTNFTLLMLTQVVEVATRNQKETGRTGHVPVRRCDLTMLLSNAVYGRALMACVVTVSQAPRNGTKGWLATQWGEKLSALRLGSRVRPAESVASILARARSGVRECEAALRKINPGKFARIRQALLRRHRHELEVVELLMAADGSASRGAGKRAGAEMAGGAAADGSS
;
A
#
# COMPACT_ATOMS: atom_id res chain seq x y z
N MET A 1 3.37 20.53 2.11
CA MET A 1 2.72 19.31 1.57
C MET A 1 3.85 18.38 1.23
N GLY A 2 3.94 17.21 1.85
CA GLY A 2 5.11 16.34 1.71
C GLY A 2 5.21 15.74 0.30
N ASP A 3 6.42 15.51 -0.16
CA ASP A 3 6.67 14.82 -1.43
C ASP A 3 6.49 13.31 -1.23
N ASN A 4 5.72 12.67 -2.12
CA ASN A 4 5.63 11.21 -2.18
C ASN A 4 6.60 10.71 -3.25
N LEU A 5 7.53 9.85 -2.88
CA LEU A 5 8.64 9.42 -3.72
C LEU A 5 8.62 7.90 -3.91
N ASP A 6 8.94 7.44 -5.11
CA ASP A 6 9.07 6.04 -5.45
C ASP A 6 10.49 5.53 -5.16
N LEU A 7 10.64 4.67 -4.16
CA LEU A 7 11.93 4.11 -3.80
C LEU A 7 12.46 3.09 -4.81
N LEU A 8 11.62 2.56 -5.70
CA LEU A 8 12.00 1.59 -6.74
C LEU A 8 12.48 2.27 -8.04
N ASP A 9 12.17 3.54 -8.24
CA ASP A 9 12.43 4.28 -9.48
C ASP A 9 13.13 5.62 -9.18
N GLY A 10 14.30 5.55 -8.55
CA GLY A 10 15.17 6.72 -8.38
C GLY A 10 14.52 7.90 -7.66
N LYS A 11 13.55 7.66 -6.77
CA LYS A 11 12.75 8.69 -6.07
C LYS A 11 11.90 9.54 -7.01
N SER A 12 11.36 8.95 -8.08
CA SER A 12 10.39 9.61 -8.94
C SER A 12 9.10 9.98 -8.17
N THR A 13 8.43 11.05 -8.58
CA THR A 13 7.26 11.56 -7.85
C THR A 13 6.05 10.64 -8.03
N VAL A 14 5.46 10.25 -6.91
CA VAL A 14 4.21 9.50 -6.83
C VAL A 14 3.06 10.45 -6.51
N TYR A 15 1.90 10.20 -7.08
CA TYR A 15 0.70 11.03 -6.90
C TYR A 15 -0.36 10.27 -6.14
N LEU A 16 -1.12 10.98 -5.30
CA LEU A 16 -2.24 10.44 -4.56
C LEU A 16 -3.53 11.09 -5.06
N ASP A 17 -4.51 10.30 -5.52
CA ASP A 17 -5.81 10.83 -5.92
C ASP A 17 -6.58 11.31 -4.70
N LYS A 18 -6.76 12.63 -4.60
CA LYS A 18 -7.54 13.26 -3.52
C LYS A 18 -9.04 13.31 -3.82
N ARG A 19 -9.45 12.98 -5.06
CA ARG A 19 -10.88 12.95 -5.43
C ARG A 19 -11.56 11.69 -4.92
N ASP A 20 -10.84 10.57 -4.90
CA ASP A 20 -11.30 9.32 -4.30
C ASP A 20 -11.37 9.47 -2.76
N LYS A 21 -12.30 8.76 -2.12
CA LYS A 21 -12.36 8.67 -0.64
C LYS A 21 -11.30 7.69 -0.12
N VAL A 22 -10.85 6.78 -0.97
CA VAL A 22 -9.76 5.84 -0.70
C VAL A 22 -8.52 6.38 -1.41
N GLY A 23 -7.48 6.76 -0.66
CA GLY A 23 -6.25 7.29 -1.25
C GLY A 23 -5.64 6.31 -2.25
N LYS A 24 -5.80 6.58 -3.55
CA LYS A 24 -5.23 5.77 -4.63
C LYS A 24 -3.92 6.39 -5.08
N LEU A 25 -2.83 5.63 -4.93
CA LEU A 25 -1.52 5.99 -5.45
C LEU A 25 -1.44 5.73 -6.95
N TYR A 26 -0.78 6.64 -7.66
CA TYR A 26 -0.43 6.53 -9.07
C TYR A 26 1.03 6.89 -9.27
N GLY A 27 1.70 6.15 -10.15
CA GLY A 27 3.06 6.45 -10.57
C GLY A 27 4.13 5.77 -9.74
N ALA A 28 3.74 5.04 -8.68
CA ALA A 28 4.62 4.08 -8.05
C ALA A 28 4.88 2.91 -9.01
N THR A 29 6.13 2.47 -9.05
CA THR A 29 6.58 1.30 -9.78
C THR A 29 6.06 0.05 -9.09
N GLU A 30 5.50 -0.86 -9.88
CA GLU A 30 5.03 -2.15 -9.41
C GLU A 30 6.02 -3.23 -9.88
N HIS A 31 6.59 -3.96 -8.92
CA HIS A 31 7.49 -5.07 -9.19
C HIS A 31 6.70 -6.38 -9.09
N ARG A 32 6.79 -7.23 -10.11
CA ARG A 32 6.18 -8.57 -10.09
C ARG A 32 6.92 -9.45 -9.10
N VAL A 33 6.18 -10.14 -8.24
CA VAL A 33 6.71 -11.04 -7.22
C VAL A 33 6.11 -12.42 -7.46
N GLU A 34 6.95 -13.40 -7.79
CA GLU A 34 6.55 -14.80 -7.97
C GLU A 34 7.11 -15.69 -6.87
N ARG A 35 8.29 -15.32 -6.36
CA ARG A 35 8.98 -16.04 -5.29
C ARG A 35 9.42 -15.06 -4.20
N PRO A 36 9.72 -15.54 -2.98
CA PRO A 36 10.16 -14.67 -1.89
C PRO A 36 11.39 -13.83 -2.22
N GLU A 37 12.30 -14.32 -3.06
CA GLU A 37 13.54 -13.62 -3.42
C GLU A 37 13.27 -12.34 -4.21
N ASP A 38 12.15 -12.26 -4.94
CA ASP A 38 11.77 -11.09 -5.73
C ASP A 38 11.41 -9.88 -4.82
N LEU A 39 11.21 -10.13 -3.50
CA LEU A 39 11.00 -9.07 -2.51
C LEU A 39 12.31 -8.42 -2.04
N LEU A 40 13.47 -9.07 -2.23
CA LEU A 40 14.77 -8.54 -1.81
C LEU A 40 15.06 -7.14 -2.37
N PRO A 41 14.91 -6.85 -3.69
CA PRO A 41 15.12 -5.50 -4.21
C PRO A 41 14.13 -4.49 -3.63
N VAL A 42 12.90 -4.91 -3.31
CA VAL A 42 11.88 -4.03 -2.71
C VAL A 42 12.28 -3.62 -1.29
N PHE A 43 12.72 -4.56 -0.47
CA PHE A 43 13.18 -4.25 0.88
C PHE A 43 14.54 -3.53 0.90
N ALA A 44 15.43 -3.81 -0.05
CA ALA A 44 16.67 -3.05 -0.22
C ALA A 44 16.38 -1.59 -0.57
N ALA A 45 15.44 -1.34 -1.48
CA ALA A 45 14.98 0.01 -1.80
C ALA A 45 14.34 0.71 -0.59
N ALA A 46 13.50 0.02 0.19
CA ALA A 46 12.95 0.56 1.42
C ALA A 46 14.05 0.92 2.44
N ASN A 47 15.10 0.10 2.55
CA ASN A 47 16.23 0.35 3.44
C ASN A 47 17.16 1.47 2.96
N SER A 48 17.23 1.73 1.65
CA SER A 48 18.02 2.84 1.07
C SER A 48 17.56 4.22 1.57
N ARG A 49 16.36 4.30 2.15
CA ARG A 49 15.86 5.47 2.89
C ARG A 49 16.84 5.88 4.00
N THR A 50 17.45 4.92 4.69
CA THR A 50 18.30 5.09 5.87
C THR A 50 19.72 5.54 5.52
N THR A 51 20.27 5.09 4.38
CA THR A 51 21.69 5.23 4.04
C THR A 51 22.10 6.57 3.42
N CYS A 52 21.14 7.44 3.08
CA CYS A 52 21.42 8.75 2.45
C CYS A 52 21.71 9.88 3.47
N ALA A 53 21.79 9.54 4.77
CA ALA A 53 22.03 10.47 5.85
C ALA A 53 23.53 10.55 6.22
N THR A 54 24.28 11.42 5.56
CA THR A 54 25.62 11.81 6.02
C THR A 54 25.49 12.72 7.24
N GLY A 55 25.70 12.16 8.44
CA GLY A 55 25.85 12.90 9.70
C GLY A 55 24.63 12.84 10.63
N ALA A 56 24.71 12.01 11.67
CA ALA A 56 23.91 11.95 12.91
C ALA A 56 22.36 12.07 12.84
N HIS A 57 21.76 12.18 11.67
CA HIS A 57 20.33 12.41 11.46
C HIS A 57 19.80 11.41 10.45
N ASP A 58 19.23 10.35 10.97
CA ASP A 58 18.68 9.27 10.17
C ASP A 58 17.45 9.74 9.37
N ALA A 59 17.53 9.68 8.03
CA ALA A 59 16.42 10.03 7.15
C ALA A 59 15.18 9.12 7.39
N SER A 60 15.37 7.97 8.05
CA SER A 60 14.29 7.12 8.55
C SER A 60 13.39 7.81 9.59
N SER A 61 13.94 8.72 10.39
CA SER A 61 13.22 9.35 11.51
C SER A 61 12.21 10.42 11.07
N ARG A 62 12.34 10.91 9.82
CA ARG A 62 11.57 12.06 9.33
C ARG A 62 10.65 11.74 8.15
N SER A 63 10.61 10.51 7.68
CA SER A 63 9.77 10.12 6.53
C SER A 63 9.02 8.81 6.79
N HIS A 64 7.75 8.76 6.37
CA HIS A 64 6.95 7.54 6.42
C HIS A 64 7.26 6.67 5.21
N CYS A 65 7.42 5.37 5.39
CA CYS A 65 7.67 4.42 4.32
C CYS A 65 6.51 3.43 4.19
N PHE A 66 6.07 3.19 2.96
CA PHE A 66 5.00 2.24 2.66
C PHE A 66 5.51 1.19 1.67
N VAL A 67 5.48 -0.08 2.08
CA VAL A 67 5.62 -1.22 1.16
C VAL A 67 4.24 -1.81 0.93
N VAL A 68 3.86 -1.95 -0.34
CA VAL A 68 2.53 -2.38 -0.73
C VAL A 68 2.64 -3.64 -1.58
N LEU A 69 2.06 -4.73 -1.09
CA LEU A 69 1.91 -5.96 -1.88
C LEU A 69 0.47 -6.08 -2.35
N THR A 70 0.30 -6.26 -3.66
CA THR A 70 -1.03 -6.44 -4.27
C THR A 70 -1.13 -7.86 -4.80
N LEU A 71 -2.03 -8.65 -4.22
CA LEU A 71 -2.31 -10.00 -4.67
C LEU A 71 -3.57 -9.99 -5.53
N TRP A 72 -3.45 -10.50 -6.75
CA TRP A 72 -4.58 -10.78 -7.62
C TRP A 72 -4.79 -12.29 -7.69
N ARG A 73 -6.03 -12.72 -7.48
CA ARG A 73 -6.41 -14.13 -7.52
C ARG A 73 -7.64 -14.31 -8.39
N LEU A 74 -7.55 -15.17 -9.40
CA LEU A 74 -8.70 -15.73 -10.07
C LEU A 74 -9.35 -16.77 -9.16
N LEU A 75 -10.65 -16.66 -8.96
CA LEU A 75 -11.43 -17.55 -8.12
C LEU A 75 -12.08 -18.64 -8.98
N PRO A 76 -12.44 -19.80 -8.39
CA PRO A 76 -13.10 -20.89 -9.12
C PRO A 76 -14.38 -20.47 -9.84
N GLU A 77 -15.12 -19.50 -9.29
CA GLU A 77 -16.32 -18.92 -9.90
C GLU A 77 -16.04 -17.96 -11.09
N GLY A 78 -14.78 -17.80 -11.50
CA GLY A 78 -14.37 -16.96 -12.64
C GLY A 78 -14.22 -15.46 -12.32
N GLY A 79 -14.46 -15.05 -11.06
CA GLY A 79 -14.22 -13.69 -10.59
C GLY A 79 -12.76 -13.48 -10.17
N VAL A 80 -12.24 -12.26 -10.34
CA VAL A 80 -10.92 -11.88 -9.86
C VAL A 80 -11.06 -11.07 -8.57
N ARG A 81 -10.37 -11.53 -7.52
CA ARG A 81 -10.26 -10.80 -6.25
C ARG A 81 -8.88 -10.21 -6.10
N MET A 82 -8.84 -8.92 -5.81
CA MET A 82 -7.61 -8.22 -5.44
C MET A 82 -7.60 -7.95 -3.94
N SER A 83 -6.49 -8.34 -3.30
CA SER A 83 -6.17 -8.08 -1.89
C SER A 83 -4.90 -7.23 -1.83
N ARG A 84 -4.84 -6.30 -0.86
CA ARG A 84 -3.69 -5.41 -0.70
C ARG A 84 -3.18 -5.51 0.73
N PHE A 85 -1.90 -5.84 0.87
CA PHE A 85 -1.16 -5.82 2.13
C PHE A 85 -0.32 -4.55 2.14
N GLN A 86 -0.39 -3.79 3.23
CA GLN A 86 0.34 -2.55 3.38
C GLN A 86 1.17 -2.62 4.65
N PHE A 87 2.47 -2.50 4.51
CA PHE A 87 3.41 -2.35 5.61
C PHE A 87 3.80 -0.88 5.67
N ALA A 88 3.45 -0.23 6.77
CA ALA A 88 3.75 1.18 7.01
C ALA A 88 4.78 1.26 8.14
N ASP A 89 5.95 1.83 7.82
CA ASP A 89 6.93 2.23 8.81
C ASP A 89 6.83 3.75 8.99
N LEU A 90 6.26 4.14 10.13
CA LEU A 90 5.96 5.54 10.42
C LEU A 90 7.18 6.24 10.97
N ALA A 91 7.35 7.49 10.59
CA ALA A 91 8.38 8.36 11.12
C ALA A 91 8.27 8.50 12.65
N GLY A 92 9.38 8.85 13.28
CA GLY A 92 9.46 9.01 14.72
C GLY A 92 8.57 10.15 15.24
N SER A 93 8.07 10.00 16.46
CA SER A 93 7.22 10.99 17.14
C SER A 93 8.02 12.00 17.98
N GLU A 94 9.35 11.98 17.88
CA GLU A 94 10.23 12.87 18.63
C GLU A 94 10.08 14.35 18.24
N ARG A 95 10.27 15.21 19.24
CA ARG A 95 10.20 16.67 19.07
C ARG A 95 11.55 17.20 18.60
N GLN A 96 11.50 18.25 17.78
CA GLN A 96 12.66 18.86 17.13
C GLN A 96 13.67 19.49 18.08
N SER A 97 13.27 19.78 19.32
CA SER A 97 14.15 20.26 20.40
C SER A 97 15.35 19.34 20.63
N ASP A 98 15.23 18.08 20.21
CA ASP A 98 16.25 17.07 20.43
C ASP A 98 17.27 17.01 19.27
N SER A 99 17.15 17.89 18.26
CA SER A 99 17.91 17.82 16.99
C SER A 99 18.69 19.09 16.60
N THR A 100 18.74 20.12 17.44
CA THR A 100 19.28 21.46 17.08
C THR A 100 20.82 21.57 17.11
N GLY A 101 21.55 20.50 16.74
CA GLY A 101 23.01 20.44 16.82
C GLY A 101 23.76 20.31 15.49
N GLY A 102 23.09 20.49 14.35
CA GLY A 102 23.70 20.21 13.04
C GLY A 102 24.38 21.41 12.38
N GLU A 103 25.65 21.23 12.00
CA GLU A 103 26.36 22.11 11.06
C GLU A 103 25.63 22.17 9.70
N GLY A 104 25.66 23.34 9.05
CA GLY A 104 25.01 23.59 7.75
C GLY A 104 24.55 25.03 7.59
N SER A 105 24.19 25.42 6.35
CA SER A 105 23.68 26.76 6.06
C SER A 105 22.37 27.05 6.83
N ALA A 106 22.07 28.32 7.09
CA ALA A 106 20.81 28.72 7.72
C ALA A 106 19.57 28.18 6.96
N ALA A 107 19.65 28.09 5.63
CA ALA A 107 18.60 27.52 4.79
C ALA A 107 18.42 26.00 5.02
N ASP A 108 19.52 25.26 5.17
CA ASP A 108 19.45 23.81 5.46
C ASP A 108 18.89 23.54 6.84
N GLN A 109 19.24 24.38 7.83
CA GLN A 109 18.68 24.30 9.17
C GLN A 109 17.17 24.58 9.15
N MET A 110 16.74 25.63 8.44
CA MET A 110 15.33 25.95 8.30
C MET A 110 14.54 24.84 7.58
N ARG A 111 15.10 24.23 6.53
CA ARG A 111 14.48 23.07 5.86
C ARG A 111 14.33 21.88 6.81
N LYS A 112 15.36 21.54 7.58
CA LYS A 112 15.31 20.44 8.58
C LYS A 112 14.23 20.69 9.64
N VAL A 113 14.10 21.94 10.11
CA VAL A 113 13.02 22.34 11.03
C VAL A 113 11.66 22.28 10.33
N PHE A 114 11.54 22.63 9.07
CA PHE A 114 10.27 22.49 8.39
C PHE A 114 9.86 21.01 8.24
N GLU A 115 10.79 20.13 7.87
CA GLU A 115 10.54 18.69 7.70
C GLU A 115 10.01 18.03 8.98
N GLY A 116 10.67 18.22 10.12
CA GLY A 116 10.19 17.60 11.36
C GLY A 116 8.86 18.16 11.87
N LEU A 117 8.51 19.42 11.54
CA LEU A 117 7.19 19.98 11.84
C LEU A 117 6.12 19.31 10.99
N VAL A 118 6.39 19.11 9.70
CA VAL A 118 5.48 18.40 8.78
C VAL A 118 5.28 16.95 9.24
N THR A 119 6.35 16.26 9.63
CA THR A 119 6.28 14.88 10.12
C THR A 119 5.39 14.78 11.36
N ASN A 120 5.64 15.62 12.37
CA ASN A 120 4.82 15.65 13.59
C ASN A 120 3.36 16.05 13.29
N PHE A 121 3.14 16.98 12.36
CA PHE A 121 1.79 17.33 11.91
C PHE A 121 1.06 16.13 11.30
N THR A 122 1.72 15.32 10.45
CA THR A 122 1.08 14.13 9.87
C THR A 122 0.71 13.08 10.91
N LEU A 123 1.54 12.86 11.94
CA LEU A 123 1.24 11.95 13.06
C LEU A 123 0.09 12.48 13.94
N LEU A 124 0.02 13.80 14.15
CA LEU A 124 -1.10 14.44 14.84
C LEU A 124 -2.41 14.23 14.06
N MET A 125 -2.40 14.41 12.74
CA MET A 125 -3.58 14.17 11.90
C MET A 125 -4.02 12.71 11.96
N LEU A 126 -3.07 11.76 11.99
CA LEU A 126 -3.39 10.34 12.18
C LEU A 126 -4.09 10.09 13.51
N THR A 127 -3.59 10.67 14.61
CA THR A 127 -4.22 10.58 15.93
C THR A 127 -5.66 11.10 15.90
N GLN A 128 -5.90 12.28 15.33
CA GLN A 128 -7.25 12.86 15.23
C GLN A 128 -8.20 11.98 14.41
N VAL A 129 -7.70 11.41 13.31
CA VAL A 129 -8.48 10.52 12.44
C VAL A 129 -8.90 9.25 13.18
N VAL A 130 -7.99 8.65 13.97
CA VAL A 130 -8.29 7.48 14.80
C VAL A 130 -9.30 7.84 15.89
N GLU A 131 -9.12 8.96 16.60
CA GLU A 131 -10.04 9.40 17.65
C GLU A 131 -11.46 9.62 17.12
N VAL A 132 -11.61 10.29 15.97
CA VAL A 132 -12.91 10.50 15.33
C VAL A 132 -13.52 9.17 14.89
N ALA A 133 -12.73 8.26 14.32
CA ALA A 133 -13.22 6.95 13.89
C ALA A 133 -13.71 6.11 15.08
N THR A 134 -12.95 6.08 16.17
CA THR A 134 -13.29 5.38 17.42
C THR A 134 -14.55 5.99 18.05
N ARG A 135 -14.67 7.33 18.08
CA ARG A 135 -15.87 8.00 18.58
C ARG A 135 -17.10 7.64 17.75
N ASN A 136 -17.01 7.75 16.42
CA ASN A 136 -18.12 7.41 15.52
C ASN A 136 -18.58 5.96 15.72
N GLN A 137 -17.63 5.03 15.88
CA GLN A 137 -17.91 3.63 16.17
C GLN A 137 -18.69 3.48 17.49
N LYS A 138 -18.26 4.16 18.57
CA LYS A 138 -18.92 4.08 19.88
C LYS A 138 -20.33 4.67 19.88
N GLU A 139 -20.52 5.80 19.20
CA GLU A 139 -21.80 6.53 19.21
C GLU A 139 -22.85 5.89 18.28
N THR A 140 -22.45 5.43 17.10
CA THR A 140 -23.39 5.03 16.04
C THR A 140 -23.31 3.55 15.67
N GLY A 141 -22.32 2.81 16.18
CA GLY A 141 -22.02 1.44 15.76
C GLY A 141 -21.56 1.32 14.30
N ARG A 142 -21.34 2.45 13.60
CA ARG A 142 -21.06 2.52 12.16
C ARG A 142 -19.86 3.43 11.88
N THR A 143 -19.27 3.24 10.70
CA THR A 143 -18.22 4.13 10.19
C THR A 143 -18.84 5.45 9.73
N GLY A 144 -18.74 6.49 10.55
CA GLY A 144 -19.16 7.86 10.22
C GLY A 144 -18.18 8.60 9.31
N HIS A 145 -18.40 9.90 9.10
CA HIS A 145 -17.44 10.75 8.41
C HIS A 145 -16.15 10.89 9.24
N VAL A 146 -15.00 10.64 8.61
CA VAL A 146 -13.67 10.78 9.22
C VAL A 146 -12.80 11.66 8.30
N PRO A 147 -12.09 12.68 8.82
CA PRO A 147 -11.36 13.66 8.00
C PRO A 147 -10.01 13.15 7.47
N VAL A 148 -10.01 12.01 6.78
CA VAL A 148 -8.79 11.35 6.26
C VAL A 148 -8.07 12.15 5.16
N ARG A 149 -8.69 13.20 4.63
CA ARG A 149 -8.14 14.00 3.51
C ARG A 149 -7.12 15.07 3.94
N ARG A 150 -6.91 15.24 5.25
CA ARG A 150 -6.05 16.31 5.78
C ARG A 150 -4.57 16.13 5.43
N CYS A 151 -4.10 14.89 5.31
CA CYS A 151 -2.73 14.59 4.87
C CYS A 151 -2.67 13.28 4.10
N ASP A 152 -1.60 13.10 3.32
CA ASP A 152 -1.43 11.92 2.48
C ASP A 152 -1.33 10.62 3.31
N LEU A 153 -0.68 10.68 4.48
CA LEU A 153 -0.61 9.57 5.44
C LEU A 153 -2.00 9.03 5.82
N THR A 154 -2.91 9.93 6.22
CA THR A 154 -4.25 9.54 6.65
C THR A 154 -5.10 9.04 5.48
N MET A 155 -4.88 9.54 4.26
CA MET A 155 -5.53 9.00 3.07
C MET A 155 -5.03 7.60 2.70
N LEU A 156 -3.73 7.32 2.85
CA LEU A 156 -3.18 5.98 2.60
C LEU A 156 -3.74 4.93 3.57
N LEU A 157 -3.90 5.32 4.84
CA LEU A 157 -4.46 4.46 5.89
C LEU A 157 -6.00 4.46 5.95
N SER A 158 -6.67 5.20 5.05
CA SER A 158 -8.12 5.38 5.06
C SER A 158 -8.91 4.06 5.03
N ASN A 159 -8.46 3.05 4.28
CA ASN A 159 -9.15 1.76 4.24
C ASN A 159 -9.22 1.11 5.61
N ALA A 160 -8.15 1.18 6.39
CA ALA A 160 -8.11 0.59 7.72
C ALA A 160 -8.99 1.38 8.70
N VAL A 161 -8.95 2.71 8.64
CA VAL A 161 -9.78 3.61 9.46
C VAL A 161 -11.27 3.51 9.13
N TYR A 162 -11.63 3.11 7.90
CA TYR A 162 -13.02 2.86 7.50
C TYR A 162 -13.44 1.37 7.62
N GLY A 163 -12.65 0.51 8.26
CA GLY A 163 -13.02 -0.91 8.43
C GLY A 163 -13.03 -1.72 7.13
N ARG A 164 -12.30 -1.28 6.12
CA ARG A 164 -12.15 -1.96 4.81
C ARG A 164 -10.85 -2.75 4.71
N ALA A 165 -10.01 -2.69 5.74
CA ALA A 165 -8.79 -3.47 5.86
C ALA A 165 -8.63 -3.94 7.30
N LEU A 166 -7.98 -5.08 7.48
CA LEU A 166 -7.47 -5.47 8.78
C LEU A 166 -6.29 -4.56 9.12
N MET A 167 -6.23 -4.12 10.38
CA MET A 167 -5.13 -3.29 10.87
C MET A 167 -4.48 -3.98 12.06
N ALA A 168 -3.17 -4.12 12.00
CA ALA A 168 -2.33 -4.42 13.14
C ALA A 168 -1.33 -3.27 13.30
N CYS A 169 -1.04 -2.89 14.54
CA CYS A 169 -0.08 -1.86 14.86
C CYS A 169 0.91 -2.39 15.88
N VAL A 170 2.19 -2.19 15.62
CA VAL A 170 3.28 -2.50 16.53
C VAL A 170 3.78 -1.18 17.11
N VAL A 171 3.54 -0.98 18.41
CA VAL A 171 4.08 0.18 19.12
C VAL A 171 5.47 -0.17 19.63
N THR A 172 6.49 0.51 19.11
CA THR A 172 7.88 0.33 19.52
C THR A 172 8.22 1.32 20.64
N VAL A 173 8.91 0.82 21.68
CA VAL A 173 9.30 1.62 22.84
C VAL A 173 10.78 1.42 23.16
N SER A 174 11.43 2.46 23.65
CA SER A 174 12.82 2.41 24.09
C SER A 174 12.88 2.24 25.61
N GLN A 175 13.73 1.33 26.09
CA GLN A 175 13.98 1.12 27.52
C GLN A 175 14.90 2.19 28.13
N ALA A 176 15.45 3.12 27.33
CA ALA A 176 16.32 4.16 27.85
C ALA A 176 15.54 5.12 28.77
N PRO A 177 16.03 5.42 30.00
CA PRO A 177 15.30 6.25 30.96
C PRO A 177 14.88 7.62 30.41
N ARG A 178 15.74 8.25 29.60
CA ARG A 178 15.46 9.53 28.92
C ARG A 178 14.23 9.51 28.00
N ASN A 179 13.81 8.32 27.56
CA ASN A 179 12.68 8.13 26.64
C ASN A 179 11.39 7.77 27.37
N GLY A 180 11.36 7.73 28.71
CA GLY A 180 10.20 7.26 29.50
C GLY A 180 8.88 7.95 29.12
N THR A 181 8.87 9.29 29.06
CA THR A 181 7.68 10.05 28.65
C THR A 181 7.24 9.74 27.22
N LYS A 182 8.20 9.56 26.30
CA LYS A 182 7.92 9.24 24.89
C LYS A 182 7.32 7.84 24.75
N GLY A 183 7.90 6.87 25.46
CA GLY A 183 7.39 5.50 25.53
C GLY A 183 5.96 5.48 26.07
N TRP A 184 5.70 6.19 27.16
CA TRP A 184 4.36 6.33 27.72
C TRP A 184 3.36 6.92 26.72
N LEU A 185 3.67 8.03 26.06
CA LEU A 185 2.81 8.64 25.04
C LEU A 185 2.54 7.69 23.85
N ALA A 186 3.56 6.96 23.40
CA ALA A 186 3.41 5.96 22.34
C ALA A 186 2.45 4.83 22.74
N THR A 187 2.56 4.33 23.98
CA THR A 187 1.66 3.29 24.49
C THR A 187 0.22 3.79 24.64
N GLN A 188 0.00 5.03 25.10
CA GLN A 188 -1.34 5.63 25.14
C GLN A 188 -1.96 5.77 23.76
N TRP A 189 -1.16 6.13 22.76
CA TRP A 189 -1.63 6.17 21.38
C TRP A 189 -2.02 4.78 20.88
N GLY A 190 -1.22 3.75 21.20
CA GLY A 190 -1.53 2.35 20.92
C GLY A 190 -2.84 1.89 21.57
N GLU A 191 -3.08 2.28 22.83
CA GLU A 191 -4.33 2.01 23.53
C GLU A 191 -5.53 2.64 22.80
N LYS A 192 -5.43 3.93 22.43
CA LYS A 192 -6.47 4.61 21.65
C LYS A 192 -6.76 3.93 20.32
N LEU A 193 -5.72 3.47 19.63
CA LEU A 193 -5.87 2.75 18.37
C LEU A 193 -6.54 1.38 18.57
N SER A 194 -6.19 0.66 19.64
CA SER A 194 -6.78 -0.65 19.97
C SER A 194 -8.29 -0.59 20.23
N ALA A 195 -8.80 0.59 20.63
CA ALA A 195 -10.23 0.82 20.81
C ALA A 195 -11.00 0.89 19.48
N LEU A 196 -10.32 1.10 18.34
CA LEU A 196 -10.91 1.08 17.01
C LEU A 196 -11.13 -0.37 16.56
N ARG A 197 -12.33 -0.90 16.81
CA ARG A 197 -12.71 -2.28 16.48
C ARG A 197 -13.65 -2.34 15.29
N LEU A 198 -13.18 -1.91 14.12
CA LEU A 198 -13.97 -1.97 12.91
C LEU A 198 -13.87 -3.37 12.28
N GLY A 199 -15.01 -3.99 12.00
CA GLY A 199 -15.05 -5.27 11.28
C GLY A 199 -14.56 -5.08 9.84
N SER A 200 -13.65 -5.95 9.39
CA SER A 200 -13.19 -5.95 8.00
C SER A 200 -14.20 -6.62 7.08
N ARG A 201 -14.42 -6.05 5.90
CA ARG A 201 -15.24 -6.65 4.85
C ARG A 201 -14.35 -7.18 3.74
N VAL A 202 -14.59 -8.43 3.34
CA VAL A 202 -13.92 -9.02 2.18
C VAL A 202 -14.31 -8.22 0.93
N ARG A 203 -13.32 -7.87 0.13
CA ARG A 203 -13.58 -7.20 -1.15
C ARG A 203 -14.29 -8.17 -2.10
N PRO A 204 -15.43 -7.76 -2.71
CA PRO A 204 -16.11 -8.60 -3.70
C PRO A 204 -15.19 -8.86 -4.89
N ALA A 205 -15.38 -10.02 -5.52
CA ALA A 205 -14.70 -10.33 -6.77
C ALA A 205 -15.26 -9.44 -7.90
N GLU A 206 -14.40 -9.04 -8.82
CA GLU A 206 -14.74 -8.29 -10.03
C GLU A 206 -14.64 -9.25 -11.22
N SER A 207 -15.57 -9.17 -12.17
CA SER A 207 -15.50 -10.04 -13.34
C SER A 207 -14.30 -9.67 -14.22
N VAL A 208 -13.66 -10.68 -14.82
CA VAL A 208 -12.55 -10.49 -15.77
C VAL A 208 -12.92 -9.50 -16.87
N ALA A 209 -14.13 -9.63 -17.43
CA ALA A 209 -14.64 -8.74 -18.47
C ALA A 209 -14.72 -7.28 -18.01
N SER A 210 -15.16 -7.03 -16.76
CA SER A 210 -15.24 -5.68 -16.20
C SER A 210 -13.85 -5.04 -16.01
N ILE A 211 -12.88 -5.81 -15.49
CA ILE A 211 -11.51 -5.33 -15.32
C ILE A 211 -10.89 -5.00 -16.67
N LEU A 212 -11.01 -5.89 -17.66
CA LEU A 212 -10.47 -5.69 -19.00
C LEU A 212 -11.12 -4.48 -19.69
N ALA A 213 -12.43 -4.33 -19.59
CA ALA A 213 -13.14 -3.18 -20.18
C ALA A 213 -12.65 -1.86 -19.58
N ARG A 214 -12.55 -1.78 -18.25
CA ARG A 214 -12.07 -0.60 -17.53
C ARG A 214 -10.61 -0.27 -17.86
N ALA A 215 -9.74 -1.28 -17.86
CA ALA A 215 -8.33 -1.08 -18.15
C ALA A 215 -8.09 -0.68 -19.62
N ARG A 216 -8.77 -1.31 -20.59
CA ARG A 216 -8.71 -0.94 -22.01
C ARG A 216 -9.22 0.48 -22.26
N SER A 217 -10.33 0.88 -21.64
CA SER A 217 -10.83 2.26 -21.73
C SER A 217 -9.81 3.25 -21.17
N GLY A 218 -9.28 2.96 -19.98
CA GLY A 218 -8.27 3.80 -19.33
C GLY A 218 -6.99 3.96 -20.15
N VAL A 219 -6.51 2.90 -20.81
CA VAL A 219 -5.38 2.98 -21.75
C VAL A 219 -5.71 3.93 -22.90
N ARG A 220 -6.85 3.74 -23.57
CA ARG A 220 -7.25 4.57 -24.72
C ARG A 220 -7.37 6.04 -24.35
N GLU A 221 -8.01 6.34 -23.21
CA GLU A 221 -8.18 7.71 -22.71
C GLU A 221 -6.85 8.37 -22.36
N CYS A 222 -5.96 7.65 -21.67
CA CYS A 222 -4.65 8.18 -21.29
C CYS A 222 -3.76 8.42 -22.53
N GLU A 223 -3.74 7.51 -23.49
CA GLU A 223 -2.99 7.66 -24.74
C GLU A 223 -3.51 8.82 -25.58
N ALA A 224 -4.83 8.94 -25.75
CA ALA A 224 -5.44 10.05 -26.47
C ALA A 224 -5.12 11.40 -25.81
N ALA A 225 -5.12 11.46 -24.48
CA ALA A 225 -4.81 12.65 -23.73
C ALA A 225 -3.30 13.01 -23.74
N LEU A 226 -2.41 12.02 -23.92
CA LEU A 226 -0.96 12.22 -24.02
C LEU A 226 -0.49 12.60 -25.44
N ARG A 227 -1.25 12.22 -26.49
CA ARG A 227 -0.96 12.61 -27.88
C ARG A 227 -1.23 14.09 -28.19
N LYS A 228 -1.93 14.81 -27.30
CA LYS A 228 -2.20 16.25 -27.48
C LYS A 228 -0.89 17.04 -27.37
N ILE A 229 -0.66 17.97 -28.31
CA ILE A 229 0.56 18.79 -28.46
C ILE A 229 1.00 19.46 -27.15
N ASN A 230 0.04 19.83 -26.31
CA ASN A 230 0.31 20.27 -24.95
C ASN A 230 -0.41 19.34 -23.96
N PRO A 231 0.24 18.26 -23.48
CA PRO A 231 -0.40 17.29 -22.59
C PRO A 231 -0.80 17.92 -21.23
N GLY A 232 -0.39 19.18 -20.99
CA GLY A 232 -0.79 20.00 -19.86
C GLY A 232 -0.12 19.60 -18.56
N LYS A 233 -0.46 20.30 -17.48
CA LYS A 233 0.07 20.10 -16.12
C LYS A 233 -0.09 18.66 -15.59
N PHE A 234 -0.96 17.87 -16.20
CA PHE A 234 -1.33 16.52 -15.76
C PHE A 234 -0.67 15.38 -16.56
N ALA A 235 0.30 15.68 -17.45
CA ALA A 235 0.97 14.69 -18.28
C ALA A 235 1.58 13.53 -17.46
N ARG A 236 2.29 13.84 -16.36
CA ARG A 236 2.90 12.83 -15.47
C ARG A 236 1.86 11.92 -14.82
N ILE A 237 0.75 12.49 -14.34
CA ILE A 237 -0.36 11.72 -13.76
C ILE A 237 -0.98 10.78 -14.80
N ARG A 238 -1.13 11.24 -16.05
CA ARG A 238 -1.67 10.41 -17.15
C ARG A 238 -0.72 9.28 -17.53
N GLN A 239 0.59 9.53 -17.54
CA GLN A 239 1.59 8.47 -17.76
C GLN A 239 1.56 7.43 -16.64
N ALA A 240 1.44 7.88 -15.39
CA ALA A 240 1.28 7.00 -14.23
C ALA A 240 0.01 6.14 -14.31
N LEU A 241 -1.13 6.73 -14.68
CA LEU A 241 -2.39 6.00 -14.90
C LEU A 241 -2.28 5.00 -16.05
N LEU A 242 -1.63 5.40 -17.15
CA LEU A 242 -1.40 4.52 -18.29
C LEU A 242 -0.59 3.27 -17.91
N ARG A 243 0.51 3.45 -17.16
CA ARG A 243 1.32 2.33 -16.64
C ARG A 243 0.46 1.38 -15.80
N ARG A 244 -0.34 1.92 -14.88
CA ARG A 244 -1.28 1.13 -14.06
C ARG A 244 -2.26 0.33 -14.92
N HIS A 245 -2.93 0.94 -15.88
CA HIS A 245 -3.92 0.23 -16.70
C HIS A 245 -3.28 -0.87 -17.56
N ARG A 246 -2.06 -0.64 -18.07
CA ARG A 246 -1.31 -1.68 -18.79
C ARG A 246 -0.95 -2.85 -17.86
N HIS A 247 -0.50 -2.55 -16.64
CA HIS A 247 -0.22 -3.58 -15.64
C HIS A 247 -1.48 -4.39 -15.27
N GLU A 248 -2.63 -3.73 -15.08
CA GLU A 248 -3.90 -4.42 -14.82
C GLU A 248 -4.28 -5.39 -15.97
N LEU A 249 -3.99 -5.04 -17.24
CA LEU A 249 -4.19 -5.94 -18.38
C LEU A 249 -3.24 -7.14 -18.33
N GLU A 250 -1.95 -6.89 -18.14
CA GLU A 250 -0.92 -7.93 -18.07
C GLU A 250 -1.22 -8.95 -16.96
N VAL A 251 -1.60 -8.49 -15.77
CA VAL A 251 -1.95 -9.37 -14.64
C VAL A 251 -3.15 -10.26 -14.98
N VAL A 252 -4.19 -9.70 -15.60
CA VAL A 252 -5.38 -10.49 -15.97
C VAL A 252 -5.03 -11.52 -17.04
N GLU A 253 -4.22 -11.16 -18.04
CA GLU A 253 -3.75 -12.10 -19.06
C GLU A 253 -2.95 -13.25 -18.45
N LEU A 254 -2.07 -12.96 -17.50
CA LEU A 254 -1.30 -13.97 -16.76
C LEU A 254 -2.21 -14.90 -15.93
N LEU A 255 -3.20 -14.35 -15.23
CA LEU A 255 -4.15 -15.15 -14.45
C LEU A 255 -4.96 -16.10 -15.33
N MET A 256 -5.40 -15.63 -16.50
CA MET A 256 -6.13 -16.47 -17.45
C MET A 256 -5.25 -17.55 -18.08
N ALA A 257 -3.99 -17.24 -18.39
CA ALA A 257 -3.04 -18.21 -18.92
C ALA A 257 -2.73 -19.32 -17.90
N ALA A 258 -2.56 -18.95 -16.62
CA ALA A 258 -2.33 -19.90 -15.54
C ALA A 258 -3.52 -20.87 -15.37
N ASP A 259 -4.76 -20.37 -15.40
CA ASP A 259 -5.97 -21.20 -15.29
C ASP A 259 -6.13 -22.18 -16.47
N GLY A 260 -5.88 -21.70 -17.69
CA GLY A 260 -5.89 -22.55 -18.90
C GLY A 260 -4.85 -23.67 -18.88
N SER A 261 -3.71 -23.46 -18.21
CA SER A 261 -2.70 -24.50 -18.00
C SER A 261 -3.07 -25.51 -16.89
N ALA A 262 -3.77 -25.07 -15.84
CA ALA A 262 -4.28 -25.94 -14.79
C ALA A 262 -5.38 -26.90 -15.31
N SER A 263 -6.25 -26.41 -16.19
CA SER A 263 -7.25 -27.21 -16.90
C SER A 263 -6.63 -28.34 -17.76
N ARG A 264 -5.51 -28.07 -18.44
CA ARG A 264 -4.78 -29.08 -19.24
C ARG A 264 -4.03 -30.12 -18.41
N GLY A 265 -3.68 -29.81 -17.15
CA GLY A 265 -3.00 -30.73 -16.23
C GLY A 265 -3.92 -31.78 -15.59
N ALA A 266 -5.19 -31.44 -15.36
CA ALA A 266 -6.17 -32.38 -14.80
C ALA A 266 -6.60 -33.47 -15.80
N GLY A 267 -6.61 -33.18 -17.09
CA GLY A 267 -6.98 -34.12 -18.15
C GLY A 267 -5.98 -35.27 -18.40
N LYS A 268 -4.75 -35.19 -17.91
CA LYS A 268 -3.73 -36.25 -18.06
C LYS A 268 -3.67 -37.26 -16.92
N ARG A 269 -4.27 -36.98 -15.76
CA ARG A 269 -4.34 -37.95 -14.65
C ARG A 269 -5.58 -38.86 -14.70
N ALA A 270 -6.64 -38.46 -15.39
CA ALA A 270 -7.84 -39.29 -15.56
C ALA A 270 -7.71 -40.38 -16.65
N GLY A 271 -6.67 -40.34 -17.48
CA GLY A 271 -6.45 -41.29 -18.58
C GLY A 271 -5.57 -42.51 -18.25
N ALA A 272 -5.03 -42.60 -17.03
CA ALA A 272 -4.10 -43.66 -16.64
C ALA A 272 -4.68 -44.74 -15.71
N GLU A 273 -5.92 -44.60 -15.22
CA GLU A 273 -6.59 -45.58 -14.35
C GLU A 273 -7.64 -46.46 -15.04
N MET A 274 -7.85 -46.32 -16.35
CA MET A 274 -8.84 -47.13 -17.11
C MET A 274 -8.22 -48.24 -17.97
N ALA A 275 -6.96 -48.63 -17.71
CA ALA A 275 -6.29 -49.72 -18.41
C ALA A 275 -5.62 -50.68 -17.40
N GLY A 276 -6.43 -51.47 -16.69
CA GLY A 276 -5.91 -52.52 -15.82
C GLY A 276 -6.99 -53.16 -14.96
N GLY A 277 -7.73 -54.12 -15.52
CA GLY A 277 -8.66 -54.91 -14.70
C GLY A 277 -9.71 -55.69 -15.49
N ALA A 278 -9.30 -56.55 -16.42
CA ALA A 278 -10.17 -57.59 -16.97
C ALA A 278 -9.35 -58.87 -17.16
N ALA A 279 -9.33 -59.75 -16.15
CA ALA A 279 -9.03 -61.18 -16.27
C ALA A 279 -9.30 -61.91 -14.93
N ALA A 280 -9.66 -63.20 -15.04
CA ALA A 280 -10.03 -64.21 -14.03
C ALA A 280 -11.56 -64.28 -13.75
N ASP A 281 -12.33 -65.11 -14.46
CA ASP A 281 -12.49 -66.60 -14.35
C ASP A 281 -12.83 -67.03 -12.91
N GLY A 282 -13.89 -67.78 -12.59
CA GLY A 282 -14.70 -68.71 -13.38
C GLY A 282 -14.26 -70.16 -13.14
N SER A 283 -15.01 -70.92 -12.32
CA SER A 283 -14.92 -72.38 -12.03
C SER A 283 -13.63 -72.85 -11.31
N SER A 284 -13.63 -73.71 -10.28
CA SER A 284 -14.58 -74.68 -9.70
C SER A 284 -14.34 -74.83 -8.19
#